data_AF-A0A4Q1K7B7-F1
#
_entry.id   AF-A0A4Q1K7B7-F1
#
_cell.length_a   1.000
_cell.length_b   1.000
_cell.length_c   1.000
_cell.angle_alpha   90.00
_cell.angle_beta   90.00
_cell.angle_gamma   90.00
#
_symmetry.space_group_name_H-M   'P 1'
#
loop_
_entity.id
_entity.type
_entity.pdbx_description
1 polymer ?
#
loop_
_entity_poly.entity_id
_entity_poly.type
_entity_poly.pdbx_seq_one_letter_code
_entity_poly.pdbx_strand_id
1 'polypeptide(L)'
;MKHKVLLMAALIGCLSFQSSQAQGFLGKLKDKATGKSNSSSGNKETEKDSLAQDLEKITIKQDRNNIGGIYYFQKPLIHEGNDSGFGPKKTMFKKVLIEADADKGWIWMRTRKWEEGLFGKLLFSMGDESWVKDLAKANIISGLNGSSSQENMRYHYLDLMKMNSGEKAAWQPFQMDRVQLTWLEPGVLVLHTSTTLAKSLKACEGPSFINTEFYGEQQFNLVYKAGADISKWTTEKIKQRIFEQALKRCEFFLADALAKNVMPNKVTGSKEEPSNAAILKAAQERATHYKYAETIDYVYPTSAWVNRYENIWNGNVVLRTLTNRRMNFVVVYKKVNGKCYYEEMTLEQPNTYTAGTIDEKFTGNGVFVSGNMGIRAVDCSKVKK
;
A
#
# COMPACT_ATOMS: atom_id res chain seq x y z
N MET A 1 23.42 34.89 30.89
CA MET A 1 22.45 35.90 30.42
C MET A 1 21.11 35.21 30.23
N LYS A 2 20.08 35.75 30.87
CA LYS A 2 18.69 35.28 30.86
C LYS A 2 18.01 35.83 29.62
N HIS A 3 17.38 35.01 28.77
CA HIS A 3 16.27 35.45 27.93
C HIS A 3 15.03 34.60 28.26
N LYS A 4 14.09 35.29 28.91
CA LYS A 4 12.69 34.90 29.15
C LYS A 4 11.90 34.99 27.84
N VAL A 5 10.61 34.64 27.93
CA VAL A 5 9.47 34.91 27.01
C VAL A 5 9.06 33.61 26.27
N LEU A 6 7.84 33.07 26.36
CA LEU A 6 6.57 33.53 26.93
C LEU A 6 5.74 32.29 27.34
N LEU A 7 5.19 32.29 28.56
CA LEU A 7 4.06 31.46 28.95
C LEU A 7 2.80 32.10 28.35
N MET A 8 1.95 31.32 27.68
CA MET A 8 0.55 31.71 27.45
C MET A 8 -0.36 30.62 28.01
N ALA A 9 -0.89 30.92 29.19
CA ALA A 9 -2.06 30.26 29.77
C ALA A 9 -3.32 31.09 29.43
N ALA A 10 -4.49 30.47 29.65
CA ALA A 10 -5.87 30.94 29.45
C ALA A 10 -6.47 30.52 28.09
N LEU A 11 -7.67 29.94 28.00
CA LEU A 11 -8.81 29.91 28.92
C LEU A 11 -9.54 28.56 28.86
N ILE A 12 -9.89 28.07 30.05
CA ILE A 12 -10.89 27.02 30.29
C ILE A 12 -12.26 27.63 29.96
N GLY A 13 -12.86 27.19 28.87
CA GLY A 13 -14.28 27.39 28.58
C GLY A 13 -15.03 26.11 28.86
N CYS A 14 -15.59 25.97 30.06
CA CYS A 14 -16.62 24.98 30.34
C CYS A 14 -17.85 25.29 29.47
N LEU A 15 -18.00 24.57 28.36
CA LEU A 15 -19.29 24.43 27.68
C LEU A 15 -19.85 23.06 28.07
N SER A 16 -20.72 23.09 29.08
CA SER A 16 -21.68 22.03 29.34
C SER A 16 -22.58 21.89 28.12
N PHE A 17 -22.27 20.94 27.23
CA PHE A 17 -23.24 20.49 26.24
C PHE A 17 -24.30 19.68 26.97
N GLN A 18 -25.46 20.30 27.19
CA GLN A 18 -26.69 19.56 27.42
C GLN A 18 -26.87 18.60 26.23
N SER A 19 -26.93 17.32 26.53
CA SER A 19 -27.34 16.29 25.58
C SER A 19 -28.80 16.56 25.21
N SER A 20 -29.04 17.29 24.14
CA SER A 20 -30.34 17.32 23.49
C SER A 20 -30.64 15.91 23.02
N GLN A 21 -31.59 15.24 23.70
CA GLN A 21 -32.23 14.05 23.20
C GLN A 21 -32.81 14.37 21.81
N ALA A 22 -32.15 13.91 20.75
CA ALA A 22 -32.71 13.89 19.41
C ALA A 22 -33.76 12.76 19.34
N GLN A 23 -34.88 12.97 20.03
CA GLN A 23 -36.07 12.16 19.91
C GLN A 23 -36.93 12.78 18.80
N GLY A 24 -36.94 12.12 17.64
CA GLY A 24 -37.96 12.27 16.62
C GLY A 24 -37.78 13.42 15.63
N PHE A 25 -37.21 13.13 14.46
CA PHE A 25 -37.58 13.80 13.21
C PHE A 25 -37.21 12.92 11.97
N LEU A 26 -37.67 11.66 11.98
CA LEU A 26 -37.84 10.85 10.76
C LEU A 26 -39.33 10.84 10.39
N GLY A 27 -39.87 12.05 10.17
CA GLY A 27 -41.25 12.28 9.79
C GLY A 27 -41.40 12.53 8.30
N LYS A 28 -41.85 11.51 7.58
CA LYS A 28 -42.71 11.62 6.38
C LYS A 28 -42.12 12.33 5.14
N LEU A 29 -41.27 11.62 4.40
CA LEU A 29 -41.35 11.66 2.95
C LEU A 29 -42.34 10.58 2.50
N LYS A 30 -43.59 11.01 2.30
CA LYS A 30 -44.65 10.23 1.65
C LYS A 30 -44.35 10.22 0.15
N ASP A 31 -43.82 9.12 -0.36
CA ASP A 31 -44.07 8.73 -1.75
C ASP A 31 -45.27 7.79 -1.80
N LYS A 32 -46.36 8.32 -2.33
CA LYS A 32 -47.47 7.51 -2.85
C LYS A 32 -46.94 6.81 -4.11
N ALA A 33 -46.57 5.55 -3.99
CA ALA A 33 -46.56 4.61 -5.10
C ALA A 33 -47.48 3.44 -4.71
N THR A 34 -48.68 3.46 -5.27
CA THR A 34 -49.63 2.36 -5.30
C THR A 34 -49.00 1.16 -5.98
N GLY A 35 -48.71 0.13 -5.19
CA GLY A 35 -48.33 -1.19 -5.68
C GLY A 35 -48.22 -2.14 -4.49
N LYS A 36 -49.13 -3.12 -4.40
CA LYS A 36 -49.01 -4.24 -3.47
C LYS A 36 -47.70 -4.98 -3.81
N SER A 37 -46.61 -4.67 -3.12
CA SER A 37 -45.37 -5.46 -3.21
C SER A 37 -45.20 -6.27 -1.93
N ASN A 38 -45.14 -7.59 -2.06
CA ASN A 38 -44.72 -8.51 -1.00
C ASN A 38 -43.45 -7.97 -0.32
N SER A 39 -43.55 -7.57 0.94
CA SER A 39 -42.43 -7.04 1.70
C SER A 39 -41.43 -8.17 1.99
N SER A 40 -40.40 -8.27 1.16
CA SER A 40 -39.20 -9.08 1.36
C SER A 40 -38.63 -8.86 2.77
N SER A 41 -38.39 -9.94 3.51
CA SER A 41 -37.88 -9.96 4.88
C SER A 41 -36.53 -9.24 5.05
N GLY A 42 -35.78 -9.02 3.97
CA GLY A 42 -34.49 -8.36 3.98
C GLY A 42 -34.52 -6.86 4.32
N ASN A 43 -35.56 -6.13 3.94
CA ASN A 43 -35.67 -4.70 4.24
C ASN A 43 -35.92 -4.43 5.73
N LYS A 44 -36.68 -5.31 6.41
CA LYS A 44 -36.99 -5.16 7.84
C LYS A 44 -35.76 -5.34 8.73
N GLU A 45 -34.86 -6.27 8.41
CA GLU A 45 -33.64 -6.46 9.20
C GLU A 45 -32.62 -5.32 9.03
N THR A 46 -32.52 -4.77 7.82
CA THR A 46 -31.65 -3.62 7.53
C THR A 46 -32.11 -2.36 8.28
N GLU A 47 -33.42 -2.13 8.34
CA GLU A 47 -34.01 -1.01 9.07
C GLU A 47 -33.80 -1.16 10.59
N LYS A 48 -34.03 -2.36 11.14
CA LYS A 48 -33.72 -2.66 12.55
C LYS A 48 -32.26 -2.41 12.89
N ASP A 49 -31.33 -2.84 12.04
CA ASP A 49 -29.88 -2.63 12.28
C ASP A 49 -29.50 -1.14 12.25
N SER A 50 -30.11 -0.36 11.35
CA SER A 50 -29.88 1.08 11.24
C SER A 50 -30.34 1.86 12.48
N LEU A 51 -31.45 1.42 13.09
CA LEU A 51 -32.09 2.05 14.25
C LEU A 51 -31.60 1.50 15.60
N ALA A 52 -30.85 0.40 15.60
CA ALA A 52 -30.32 -0.23 16.81
C ALA A 52 -29.40 0.72 17.59
N GLN A 53 -29.59 0.83 18.91
CA GLN A 53 -28.83 1.75 19.78
C GLN A 53 -27.66 1.07 20.51
N ASP A 54 -27.36 -0.18 20.18
CA ASP A 54 -26.37 -0.98 20.91
C ASP A 54 -24.96 -0.41 20.80
N LEU A 55 -24.63 0.15 19.63
CA LEU A 55 -23.30 0.70 19.35
C LEU A 55 -23.07 2.06 20.02
N GLU A 56 -24.14 2.85 20.24
CA GLU A 56 -24.10 4.14 20.94
C GLU A 56 -23.70 4.01 22.42
N LYS A 57 -23.89 2.83 23.01
CA LYS A 57 -23.52 2.55 24.40
C LYS A 57 -22.00 2.31 24.55
N ILE A 58 -21.29 2.09 23.45
CA ILE A 58 -19.86 1.81 23.47
C ILE A 58 -19.10 3.13 23.51
N THR A 59 -18.16 3.25 24.46
CA THR A 59 -17.27 4.41 24.53
C THR A 59 -16.31 4.40 23.35
N ILE A 60 -16.42 5.41 22.48
CA ILE A 60 -15.56 5.58 21.32
C ILE A 60 -14.22 6.14 21.79
N LYS A 61 -13.13 5.42 21.50
CA LYS A 61 -11.78 5.93 21.73
C LYS A 61 -11.53 7.10 20.77
N GLN A 62 -11.06 8.22 21.32
CA GLN A 62 -10.62 9.35 20.51
C GLN A 62 -9.37 8.95 19.73
N ASP A 63 -9.41 9.11 18.41
CA ASP A 63 -8.25 8.97 17.54
C ASP A 63 -7.84 10.34 16.99
N ARG A 64 -6.57 10.46 16.60
CA ARG A 64 -5.98 11.72 16.12
C ARG A 64 -6.73 12.32 14.91
N ASN A 65 -7.42 11.50 14.13
CA ASN A 65 -8.06 11.89 12.89
C ASN A 65 -9.60 11.95 12.99
N ASN A 66 -10.15 11.74 14.21
CA ASN A 66 -11.59 11.70 14.46
C ASN A 66 -12.35 10.75 13.51
N ILE A 67 -11.71 9.64 13.16
CA ILE A 67 -12.25 8.55 12.35
C ILE A 67 -13.16 7.66 13.18
N GLY A 68 -12.90 7.57 14.49
CA GLY A 68 -13.76 6.86 15.43
C GLY A 68 -15.20 7.38 15.37
N GLY A 69 -16.16 6.45 15.42
CA GLY A 69 -17.57 6.81 15.50
C GLY A 69 -18.50 5.80 14.85
N ILE A 70 -19.78 6.13 14.85
CA ILE A 70 -20.83 5.32 14.22
C ILE A 70 -20.97 5.72 12.76
N TYR A 71 -20.92 4.70 11.90
CA TYR A 71 -21.02 4.84 10.45
C TYR A 71 -22.13 3.94 9.90
N TYR A 72 -22.55 4.28 8.68
CA TYR A 72 -23.55 3.58 7.91
C TYR A 72 -22.96 3.18 6.56
N PHE A 73 -23.20 1.96 6.12
CA PHE A 73 -22.85 1.53 4.79
C PHE A 73 -23.83 2.12 3.78
N GLN A 74 -23.38 2.59 2.61
CA GLN A 74 -24.27 3.01 1.53
C GLN A 74 -25.14 1.85 1.07
N LYS A 75 -24.53 0.68 0.90
CA LYS A 75 -25.20 -0.60 0.64
C LYS A 75 -24.93 -1.55 1.80
N PRO A 76 -25.95 -2.17 2.40
CA PRO A 76 -25.74 -3.07 3.54
C PRO A 76 -24.71 -4.14 3.19
N LEU A 77 -23.75 -4.36 4.09
CA LEU A 77 -22.87 -5.52 3.98
C LEU A 77 -23.70 -6.77 4.19
N ILE A 78 -23.46 -7.77 3.34
CA ILE A 78 -24.11 -9.07 3.42
C ILE A 78 -23.05 -10.08 3.83
N HIS A 79 -23.32 -10.83 4.89
CA HIS A 79 -22.54 -12.00 5.28
C HIS A 79 -23.36 -13.26 5.03
N GLU A 80 -22.80 -14.18 4.25
CA GLU A 80 -23.35 -15.52 4.00
C GLU A 80 -22.32 -16.57 4.45
N GLY A 81 -22.61 -17.23 5.57
CA GLY A 81 -21.79 -18.34 6.07
C GLY A 81 -22.15 -19.62 5.34
N ASN A 82 -21.16 -20.32 4.79
CA ASN A 82 -21.35 -21.67 4.27
C ASN A 82 -20.21 -22.55 4.80
N ASP A 83 -20.58 -23.49 5.68
CA ASP A 83 -20.00 -24.84 5.80
C ASP A 83 -20.57 -25.48 7.08
N SER A 84 -21.17 -26.68 6.95
CA SER A 84 -21.51 -27.63 8.05
C SER A 84 -22.86 -27.57 8.81
N GLY A 85 -23.97 -27.24 8.15
CA GLY A 85 -25.28 -27.85 8.47
C GLY A 85 -26.05 -27.38 9.73
N PHE A 86 -25.47 -26.51 10.56
CA PHE A 86 -26.21 -25.75 11.57
C PHE A 86 -26.23 -24.28 11.12
N GLY A 87 -27.24 -23.90 10.31
CA GLY A 87 -27.35 -22.55 9.74
C GLY A 87 -27.49 -21.43 10.81
N PRO A 88 -27.66 -20.13 10.43
CA PRO A 88 -28.60 -19.76 9.35
C PRO A 88 -28.29 -18.44 8.57
N LYS A 89 -29.16 -18.15 7.59
CA LYS A 89 -29.62 -16.79 7.23
C LYS A 89 -28.54 -15.74 6.93
N LYS A 90 -28.44 -15.39 5.64
CA LYS A 90 -27.97 -14.08 5.14
C LYS A 90 -28.16 -12.97 6.18
N THR A 91 -27.08 -12.51 6.79
CA THR A 91 -27.12 -11.43 7.78
C THR A 91 -26.70 -10.14 7.10
N MET A 92 -27.46 -9.08 7.32
CA MET A 92 -27.21 -7.77 6.72
C MET A 92 -26.83 -6.75 7.78
N PHE A 93 -25.77 -6.00 7.51
CA PHE A 93 -25.26 -4.95 8.38
C PHE A 93 -25.29 -3.62 7.64
N LYS A 94 -26.04 -2.67 8.17
CA LYS A 94 -26.13 -1.30 7.66
C LYS A 94 -25.36 -0.33 8.53
N LYS A 95 -25.19 -0.64 9.82
CA LYS A 95 -24.57 0.20 10.83
C LYS A 95 -23.36 -0.48 11.45
N VAL A 96 -22.33 0.31 11.74
CA VAL A 96 -21.05 -0.15 12.26
C VAL A 96 -20.43 0.91 13.17
N LEU A 97 -19.78 0.47 14.24
CA LEU A 97 -18.89 1.30 15.04
C LEU A 97 -17.48 1.15 14.48
N ILE A 98 -16.89 2.26 14.03
CA ILE A 98 -15.51 2.35 13.60
C ILE A 98 -14.64 2.77 14.78
N GLU A 99 -13.59 2.01 15.04
CA GLU A 99 -12.52 2.36 15.97
C GLU A 99 -11.20 2.37 15.21
N ALA A 100 -10.54 3.52 15.17
CA ALA A 100 -9.22 3.65 14.58
C ALA A 100 -8.16 3.66 15.68
N ASP A 101 -7.15 2.80 15.56
CA ASP A 101 -5.91 2.92 16.32
C ASP A 101 -4.87 3.56 15.40
N ALA A 102 -4.76 4.88 15.49
CA ALA A 102 -3.85 5.67 14.67
C ALA A 102 -2.37 5.42 14.99
N ASP A 103 -2.03 4.81 16.13
CA ASP A 103 -0.64 4.49 16.47
C ASP A 103 -0.21 3.13 15.94
N LYS A 104 -1.18 2.22 15.76
CA LYS A 104 -0.97 0.88 15.22
C LYS A 104 -1.40 0.71 13.76
N GLY A 105 -2.09 1.69 13.19
CA GLY A 105 -2.52 1.67 11.80
C GLY A 105 -3.63 0.65 11.51
N TRP A 106 -4.52 0.44 12.48
CA TRP A 106 -5.64 -0.50 12.39
C TRP A 106 -6.96 0.23 12.47
N ILE A 107 -7.94 -0.27 11.72
CA ILE A 107 -9.32 0.16 11.79
C ILE A 107 -10.20 -1.07 12.04
N TRP A 108 -10.90 -1.05 13.18
CA TRP A 108 -11.92 -2.01 13.53
C TRP A 108 -13.29 -1.49 13.15
N MET A 109 -14.11 -2.38 12.64
CA MET A 109 -15.52 -2.15 12.30
C MET A 109 -16.38 -3.15 13.08
N ARG A 110 -17.01 -2.70 14.17
CA ARG A 110 -17.88 -3.52 15.01
C ARG A 110 -19.33 -3.43 14.59
N THR A 111 -19.98 -4.57 14.40
CA THR A 111 -21.43 -4.64 14.16
C THR A 111 -22.18 -4.78 15.49
N ARG A 112 -23.51 -4.64 15.50
CA ARG A 112 -24.32 -4.86 16.72
C ARG A 112 -24.21 -6.29 17.27
N LYS A 113 -23.72 -7.25 16.47
CA LYS A 113 -23.47 -8.64 16.86
C LYS A 113 -22.03 -8.89 17.35
N TRP A 114 -21.33 -7.83 17.76
CA TRP A 114 -19.93 -7.87 18.21
C TRP A 114 -19.65 -8.93 19.29
N GLU A 115 -20.59 -9.18 20.21
CA GLU A 115 -20.43 -10.12 21.32
C GLU A 115 -20.70 -11.58 20.92
N GLU A 116 -21.32 -11.84 19.77
CA GLU A 116 -21.59 -13.19 19.25
C GLU A 116 -20.34 -13.83 18.60
N GLY A 117 -19.15 -13.25 18.81
CA GLY A 117 -17.86 -13.78 18.37
C GLY A 117 -17.65 -13.68 16.86
N LEU A 118 -17.96 -14.76 16.13
CA LEU A 118 -17.52 -15.06 14.76
C LEU A 118 -17.92 -14.04 13.67
N PHE A 119 -18.90 -13.16 13.93
CA PHE A 119 -19.56 -12.33 12.89
C PHE A 119 -19.60 -10.83 13.21
N GLY A 120 -18.87 -10.43 14.26
CA GLY A 120 -19.07 -9.16 14.95
C GLY A 120 -18.13 -8.01 14.58
N LYS A 121 -17.03 -8.30 13.88
CA LYS A 121 -15.87 -7.38 13.76
C LYS A 121 -15.20 -7.51 12.40
N LEU A 122 -15.03 -6.46 11.62
CA LEU A 122 -14.11 -6.46 10.47
C LEU A 122 -12.82 -5.72 10.85
N LEU A 123 -11.67 -6.31 10.55
CA LEU A 123 -10.36 -5.69 10.74
C LEU A 123 -9.77 -5.25 9.40
N PHE A 124 -9.46 -3.97 9.31
CA PHE A 124 -8.65 -3.40 8.23
C PHE A 124 -7.31 -2.96 8.81
N SER A 125 -6.23 -3.47 8.24
CA SER A 125 -4.88 -3.23 8.74
C SER A 125 -3.96 -2.81 7.59
N MET A 126 -2.99 -1.95 7.89
CA MET A 126 -1.86 -1.72 6.97
C MET A 126 -0.82 -2.85 7.01
N GLY A 127 -0.96 -3.85 7.90
CA GLY A 127 0.02 -4.90 8.18
C GLY A 127 0.60 -4.78 9.60
N ASP A 128 1.55 -5.66 9.93
CA ASP A 128 2.22 -5.69 11.25
C ASP A 128 3.61 -5.05 11.23
N GLU A 129 4.00 -4.42 10.11
CA GLU A 129 5.34 -3.87 9.89
C GLU A 129 5.51 -2.45 10.44
N SER A 130 6.73 -2.05 10.83
CA SER A 130 7.00 -0.75 11.47
C SER A 130 6.55 0.47 10.65
N TRP A 131 6.59 0.39 9.32
CA TRP A 131 6.19 1.47 8.41
C TRP A 131 4.69 1.79 8.46
N VAL A 132 3.87 0.87 8.96
CA VAL A 132 2.44 1.07 9.18
C VAL A 132 2.19 2.21 10.16
N LYS A 133 3.00 2.27 11.22
CA LYS A 133 2.90 3.34 12.22
C LYS A 133 3.25 4.70 11.63
N ASP A 134 4.19 4.72 10.70
CA ASP A 134 4.66 5.94 10.05
C ASP A 134 3.58 6.51 9.11
N LEU A 135 2.90 5.65 8.33
CA LEU A 135 1.74 6.05 7.54
C LEU A 135 0.59 6.55 8.40
N ALA A 136 0.33 5.87 9.52
CA ALA A 136 -0.74 6.24 10.44
C ALA A 136 -0.47 7.60 11.11
N LYS A 137 0.78 7.85 11.54
CA LYS A 137 1.25 9.17 12.04
C LYS A 137 1.19 10.26 10.96
N ALA A 138 1.37 9.90 9.70
CA ALA A 138 1.23 10.83 8.57
C ALA A 138 -0.23 11.01 8.11
N ASN A 139 -1.20 10.39 8.79
CA ASN A 139 -2.62 10.42 8.45
C ASN A 139 -2.93 9.90 7.04
N ILE A 140 -2.15 8.91 6.57
CA ILE A 140 -2.31 8.29 5.26
C ILE A 140 -3.06 6.96 5.45
N ILE A 141 -4.37 6.98 5.21
CA ILE A 141 -5.24 5.80 5.28
C ILE A 141 -5.70 5.46 3.87
N SER A 142 -4.91 4.62 3.21
CA SER A 142 -5.08 4.28 1.80
C SER A 142 -4.76 2.81 1.56
N GLY A 143 -5.76 2.08 1.05
CA GLY A 143 -5.60 0.67 0.70
C GLY A 143 -5.29 -0.21 1.90
N LEU A 144 -5.99 -0.02 3.04
CA LEU A 144 -5.86 -0.90 4.20
C LEU A 144 -6.40 -2.27 3.85
N ASN A 145 -5.57 -3.32 3.85
CA ASN A 145 -6.04 -4.66 3.51
C ASN A 145 -6.92 -5.22 4.64
N GLY A 146 -8.01 -5.86 4.27
CA GLY A 146 -8.76 -6.70 5.19
C GLY A 146 -7.86 -7.83 5.69
N SER A 147 -7.76 -8.00 7.01
CA SER A 147 -7.04 -9.14 7.59
C SER A 147 -8.04 -10.23 7.96
N SER A 148 -7.79 -11.45 7.48
CA SER A 148 -8.46 -12.67 7.95
C SER A 148 -7.64 -13.49 8.95
N SER A 149 -6.44 -13.01 9.31
CA SER A 149 -5.43 -13.80 10.00
C SER A 149 -5.38 -13.60 11.52
N GLN A 150 -6.18 -12.69 12.10
CA GLN A 150 -6.22 -12.51 13.56
C GLN A 150 -7.35 -13.33 14.21
N GLU A 151 -6.92 -14.23 15.08
CA GLU A 151 -7.63 -15.08 16.07
C GLU A 151 -9.12 -15.38 15.81
N ASN A 152 -9.40 -16.64 15.46
CA ASN A 152 -10.73 -17.27 15.42
C ASN A 152 -11.78 -16.67 14.45
N MET A 153 -11.41 -15.72 13.58
CA MET A 153 -12.35 -15.11 12.63
C MET A 153 -12.11 -15.62 11.21
N ARG A 154 -12.81 -16.71 10.84
CA ARG A 154 -12.98 -17.05 9.43
C ARG A 154 -14.00 -16.07 8.83
N TYR A 155 -13.53 -15.04 8.17
CA TYR A 155 -14.40 -14.14 7.43
C TYR A 155 -14.92 -14.83 6.17
N HIS A 156 -16.18 -15.21 6.20
CA HIS A 156 -16.84 -15.80 5.05
C HIS A 156 -17.42 -14.67 4.17
N TYR A 157 -16.81 -14.51 2.99
CA TYR A 157 -17.25 -13.82 1.78
C TYR A 157 -17.90 -12.43 1.93
N LEU A 158 -17.17 -11.39 1.50
CA LEU A 158 -17.71 -10.05 1.25
C LEU A 158 -17.65 -9.76 -0.27
N ASP A 159 -18.75 -9.98 -0.98
CA ASP A 159 -18.84 -9.72 -2.43
C ASP A 159 -19.45 -8.34 -2.71
N LEU A 160 -18.60 -7.32 -2.86
CA LEU A 160 -19.01 -5.96 -3.20
C LEU A 160 -19.73 -5.89 -4.56
N MET A 161 -19.34 -6.74 -5.54
CA MET A 161 -19.96 -6.73 -6.86
C MET A 161 -21.41 -7.19 -6.78
N LYS A 162 -21.69 -8.24 -6.00
CA LYS A 162 -23.06 -8.72 -5.78
C LYS A 162 -23.91 -7.76 -4.95
N MET A 163 -23.34 -7.12 -3.93
CA MET A 163 -24.03 -6.05 -3.19
C MET A 163 -24.51 -4.92 -4.11
N ASN A 164 -23.78 -4.69 -5.20
CA ASN A 164 -24.01 -3.55 -6.07
C ASN A 164 -24.71 -3.88 -7.40
N SER A 165 -24.77 -5.16 -7.80
CA SER A 165 -25.39 -5.64 -9.06
C SER A 165 -26.76 -6.32 -8.88
N GLY A 166 -27.18 -6.60 -7.64
CA GLY A 166 -28.48 -7.21 -7.33
C GLY A 166 -28.48 -8.75 -7.42
N GLU A 167 -29.68 -9.35 -7.34
CA GLU A 167 -29.86 -10.81 -7.18
C GLU A 167 -29.37 -11.68 -8.36
N LYS A 168 -29.01 -11.07 -9.50
CA LYS A 168 -28.66 -11.79 -10.74
C LYS A 168 -27.19 -12.21 -10.84
N ALA A 169 -26.29 -11.71 -9.99
CA ALA A 169 -24.90 -12.14 -10.00
C ALA A 169 -24.72 -13.47 -9.24
N ALA A 170 -24.02 -14.43 -9.83
CA ALA A 170 -23.61 -15.65 -9.13
C ALA A 170 -22.74 -15.26 -7.92
N TRP A 171 -22.94 -15.91 -6.77
CA TRP A 171 -22.04 -15.75 -5.63
C TRP A 171 -20.66 -16.23 -6.06
N GLN A 172 -19.71 -15.31 -6.23
CA GLN A 172 -18.31 -15.69 -6.38
C GLN A 172 -17.60 -15.47 -5.05
N PRO A 173 -16.86 -16.47 -4.55
CA PRO A 173 -16.16 -16.36 -3.28
C PRO A 173 -15.13 -15.23 -3.35
N PHE A 174 -15.35 -14.13 -2.63
CA PHE A 174 -14.34 -13.09 -2.43
C PHE A 174 -13.59 -13.30 -1.12
N GLN A 175 -12.26 -13.30 -1.20
CA GLN A 175 -11.37 -13.39 -0.05
C GLN A 175 -11.16 -11.99 0.54
N MET A 176 -11.31 -11.86 1.87
CA MET A 176 -11.20 -10.57 2.59
C MET A 176 -9.83 -9.89 2.45
N ASP A 177 -8.79 -10.65 2.13
CA ASP A 177 -7.44 -10.17 1.83
C ASP A 177 -7.37 -9.26 0.59
N ARG A 178 -8.44 -9.21 -0.22
CA ARG A 178 -8.58 -8.33 -1.39
C ARG A 178 -9.46 -7.11 -1.15
N VAL A 179 -10.12 -7.00 0.00
CA VAL A 179 -10.94 -5.83 0.34
C VAL A 179 -10.06 -4.78 1.00
N GLN A 180 -10.21 -3.55 0.56
CA GLN A 180 -9.44 -2.41 1.01
C GLN A 180 -10.33 -1.32 1.58
N LEU A 181 -9.85 -0.64 2.62
CA LEU A 181 -10.47 0.55 3.16
C LEU A 181 -9.60 1.78 2.83
N THR A 182 -10.22 2.81 2.27
CA THR A 182 -9.57 4.10 2.00
C THR A 182 -10.37 5.25 2.60
N TRP A 183 -9.68 6.21 3.21
CA TRP A 183 -10.27 7.41 3.75
C TRP A 183 -10.43 8.49 2.67
N LEU A 184 -11.69 8.91 2.43
CA LEU A 184 -12.00 9.91 1.42
C LEU A 184 -11.90 11.32 2.02
N GLU A 185 -12.63 11.56 3.10
CA GLU A 185 -12.71 12.82 3.83
C GLU A 185 -13.26 12.59 5.27
N PRO A 186 -13.20 13.56 6.19
CA PRO A 186 -13.75 13.40 7.54
C PRO A 186 -15.19 12.85 7.51
N GLY A 187 -15.41 11.72 8.19
CA GLY A 187 -16.72 11.07 8.24
C GLY A 187 -17.12 10.25 7.02
N VAL A 188 -16.28 10.11 5.98
CA VAL A 188 -16.56 9.27 4.81
C VAL A 188 -15.34 8.40 4.44
N LEU A 189 -15.56 7.10 4.38
CA LEU A 189 -14.60 6.09 3.90
C LEU A 189 -15.20 5.30 2.73
N VAL A 190 -14.38 4.54 2.04
CA VAL A 190 -14.82 3.61 0.99
C VAL A 190 -14.19 2.23 1.19
N LEU A 191 -15.03 1.20 1.12
CA LEU A 191 -14.60 -0.18 0.90
C LEU A 191 -14.49 -0.45 -0.59
N HIS A 192 -13.37 -1.03 -1.03
CA HIS A 192 -13.10 -1.30 -2.44
C HIS A 192 -12.17 -2.49 -2.65
N THR A 193 -12.19 -3.12 -3.83
CA THR A 193 -11.37 -4.31 -4.16
C THR A 193 -10.27 -4.03 -5.19
N SER A 194 -9.90 -2.76 -5.30
CA SER A 194 -9.64 -2.21 -6.62
C SER A 194 -8.15 -1.86 -6.85
N THR A 195 -7.29 -1.87 -5.82
CA THR A 195 -5.89 -1.46 -5.98
C THR A 195 -4.89 -2.53 -5.55
N THR A 196 -3.96 -2.90 -6.44
CA THR A 196 -2.62 -3.34 -6.01
C THR A 196 -1.73 -2.15 -6.17
N LEU A 197 -1.36 -1.55 -5.04
CA LEU A 197 -0.34 -0.53 -5.01
C LEU A 197 0.98 -1.21 -5.35
N ALA A 198 1.52 -0.95 -6.54
CA ALA A 198 2.83 -1.45 -6.90
C ALA A 198 3.85 -0.97 -5.85
N LYS A 199 4.47 -1.90 -5.12
CA LYS A 199 5.55 -1.63 -4.16
C LYS A 199 6.81 -1.06 -4.82
N SER A 200 6.86 -0.95 -6.15
CA SER A 200 8.03 -0.52 -6.90
C SER A 200 8.24 0.99 -6.78
N LEU A 201 9.00 1.39 -5.75
CA LEU A 201 9.48 2.74 -5.44
C LEU A 201 10.43 3.35 -6.52
N LYS A 202 10.43 2.82 -7.75
CA LYS A 202 11.29 3.28 -8.85
C LYS A 202 11.00 4.73 -9.27
N ALA A 203 9.77 5.19 -9.10
CA ALA A 203 9.35 6.57 -9.17
C ALA A 203 7.92 6.59 -8.65
N CYS A 204 7.56 7.55 -7.79
CA CYS A 204 6.15 7.76 -7.47
C CYS A 204 5.44 8.33 -8.69
N GLU A 205 4.99 7.43 -9.56
CA GLU A 205 4.22 7.67 -10.77
C GLU A 205 2.72 7.39 -10.54
N GLY A 206 2.36 7.07 -9.30
CA GLY A 206 1.01 6.67 -8.89
C GLY A 206 0.80 5.16 -9.00
N PRO A 207 -0.30 4.63 -8.45
CA PRO A 207 -0.64 3.22 -8.55
C PRO A 207 -1.03 2.83 -9.98
N SER A 208 -0.67 1.62 -10.39
CA SER A 208 -1.28 0.96 -11.54
C SER A 208 -2.57 0.27 -11.11
N PHE A 209 -3.71 0.61 -11.74
CA PHE A 209 -4.95 -0.13 -11.54
C PHE A 209 -4.83 -1.49 -12.24
N ILE A 210 -5.01 -2.60 -11.49
CA ILE A 210 -4.78 -3.97 -11.99
C ILE A 210 -5.73 -4.32 -13.14
N ASN A 211 -6.94 -3.78 -13.10
CA ASN A 211 -7.96 -4.19 -14.05
C ASN A 211 -9.00 -3.09 -14.26
N THR A 212 -8.85 -2.34 -15.35
CA THR A 212 -9.78 -1.28 -15.75
C THR A 212 -11.17 -1.83 -16.07
N GLU A 213 -11.27 -3.10 -16.45
CA GLU A 213 -12.51 -3.76 -16.87
C GLU A 213 -13.50 -4.01 -15.72
N PHE A 214 -13.00 -4.12 -14.48
CA PHE A 214 -13.85 -4.35 -13.30
C PHE A 214 -14.00 -3.12 -12.39
N TYR A 215 -13.36 -1.99 -12.72
CA TYR A 215 -13.32 -0.77 -11.90
C TYR A 215 -14.60 0.10 -12.08
N GLY A 216 -15.78 -0.52 -12.04
CA GLY A 216 -17.10 0.12 -12.13
C GLY A 216 -17.74 0.41 -10.77
N GLU A 217 -18.96 0.97 -10.76
CA GLU A 217 -19.71 1.28 -9.52
C GLU A 217 -19.90 0.06 -8.60
N GLN A 218 -19.76 -1.14 -9.17
CA GLN A 218 -19.94 -2.39 -8.46
C GLN A 218 -18.84 -2.71 -7.44
N GLN A 219 -17.73 -1.97 -7.42
CA GLN A 219 -16.61 -2.22 -6.53
C GLN A 219 -16.47 -1.26 -5.35
N PHE A 220 -17.36 -0.26 -5.24
CA PHE A 220 -17.28 0.74 -4.18
C PHE A 220 -18.48 0.62 -3.24
N ASN A 221 -18.22 0.65 -1.93
CA ASN A 221 -19.26 0.86 -0.93
C ASN A 221 -18.82 1.95 0.03
N LEU A 222 -19.52 3.09 0.02
CA LEU A 222 -19.24 4.18 0.93
C LEU A 222 -19.65 3.79 2.36
N VAL A 223 -18.87 4.25 3.32
CA VAL A 223 -19.11 4.07 4.76
C VAL A 223 -19.06 5.47 5.38
N TYR A 224 -20.18 5.95 5.92
CA TYR A 224 -20.33 7.38 6.26
C TYR A 224 -20.98 7.63 7.62
N LYS A 225 -20.57 8.72 8.29
CA LYS A 225 -21.24 9.22 9.50
C LYS A 225 -22.60 9.84 9.15
N ALA A 226 -23.55 9.78 10.07
CA ALA A 226 -24.84 10.47 9.90
C ALA A 226 -24.63 11.96 9.60
N GLY A 227 -25.39 12.49 8.64
CA GLY A 227 -25.28 13.89 8.18
C GLY A 227 -24.20 14.16 7.13
N ALA A 228 -23.35 13.18 6.78
CA ALA A 228 -22.42 13.33 5.67
C ALA A 228 -23.15 13.32 4.32
N ASP A 229 -22.82 14.28 3.44
CA ASP A 229 -23.29 14.27 2.05
C ASP A 229 -22.48 13.28 1.22
N ILE A 230 -23.04 12.09 1.02
CA ILE A 230 -22.43 11.06 0.17
C ILE A 230 -22.79 11.18 -1.32
N SER A 231 -23.75 12.05 -1.68
CA SER A 231 -24.23 12.17 -3.07
C SER A 231 -23.16 12.75 -4.00
N LYS A 232 -22.23 13.53 -3.45
CA LYS A 232 -21.09 14.10 -4.19
C LYS A 232 -20.05 13.06 -4.61
N TRP A 233 -20.04 11.87 -4.01
CA TRP A 233 -19.03 10.83 -4.25
C TRP A 233 -19.44 9.95 -5.43
N THR A 234 -19.30 10.50 -6.64
CA THR A 234 -19.41 9.71 -7.87
C THR A 234 -18.29 8.69 -7.95
N THR A 235 -18.50 7.66 -8.77
CA THR A 235 -17.50 6.65 -9.08
C THR A 235 -16.17 7.29 -9.46
N GLU A 236 -16.16 8.23 -10.41
CA GLU A 236 -14.97 8.96 -10.89
C GLU A 236 -14.24 9.69 -9.75
N LYS A 237 -14.97 10.38 -8.87
CA LYS A 237 -14.37 11.09 -7.73
C LYS A 237 -13.76 10.12 -6.71
N ILE A 238 -14.39 8.97 -6.48
CA ILE A 238 -13.81 7.92 -5.64
C ILE A 238 -12.50 7.41 -6.26
N LYS A 239 -12.47 7.16 -7.58
CA LYS A 239 -11.25 6.73 -8.27
C LYS A 239 -10.12 7.74 -8.12
N GLN A 240 -10.43 9.01 -8.40
CA GLN A 240 -9.48 10.11 -8.27
C GLN A 240 -8.93 10.18 -6.85
N ARG A 241 -9.80 10.09 -5.84
CA ARG A 241 -9.39 10.19 -4.45
C ARG A 241 -8.52 9.01 -3.99
N ILE A 242 -8.86 7.79 -4.42
CA ILE A 242 -8.02 6.61 -4.17
C ILE A 242 -6.64 6.80 -4.81
N PHE A 243 -6.57 7.30 -6.05
CA PHE A 243 -5.31 7.59 -6.73
C PHE A 243 -4.47 8.63 -5.98
N GLU A 244 -5.07 9.75 -5.57
CA GLU A 244 -4.40 10.80 -4.79
C GLU A 244 -3.82 10.26 -3.49
N GLN A 245 -4.60 9.45 -2.74
CA GLN A 245 -4.16 8.88 -1.47
C GLN A 245 -3.03 7.85 -1.67
N ALA A 246 -3.12 7.05 -2.72
CA ALA A 246 -2.07 6.12 -3.11
C ALA A 246 -0.78 6.83 -3.52
N LEU A 247 -0.88 7.93 -4.26
CA LEU A 247 0.25 8.77 -4.63
C LEU A 247 0.91 9.36 -3.37
N LYS A 248 0.13 9.93 -2.44
CA LYS A 248 0.65 10.42 -1.15
C LYS A 248 1.37 9.34 -0.35
N ARG A 249 0.81 8.13 -0.30
CA ARG A 249 1.45 6.96 0.33
C ARG A 249 2.80 6.65 -0.33
N CYS A 250 2.86 6.68 -1.66
CA CYS A 250 4.12 6.48 -2.37
C CYS A 250 5.13 7.59 -2.05
N GLU A 251 4.71 8.85 -2.17
CA GLU A 251 5.56 10.03 -1.94
C GLU A 251 6.14 10.03 -0.53
N PHE A 252 5.36 9.61 0.47
CA PHE A 252 5.82 9.42 1.83
C PHE A 252 7.02 8.46 1.93
N PHE A 253 6.91 7.27 1.31
CA PHE A 253 8.02 6.31 1.28
C PHE A 253 9.19 6.76 0.44
N LEU A 254 8.92 7.47 -0.66
CA LEU A 254 9.98 8.05 -1.49
C LEU A 254 10.77 9.09 -0.70
N ALA A 255 10.12 9.97 0.08
CA ALA A 255 10.79 10.96 0.91
C ALA A 255 11.70 10.31 1.96
N ASP A 256 11.22 9.27 2.65
CA ASP A 256 12.02 8.50 3.60
C ASP A 256 13.22 7.80 2.91
N ALA A 257 12.98 7.19 1.74
CA ALA A 257 14.05 6.59 0.93
C ALA A 257 15.09 7.64 0.49
N LEU A 258 14.68 8.82 0.02
CA LEU A 258 15.57 9.92 -0.37
C LEU A 258 16.41 10.44 0.82
N ALA A 259 15.83 10.43 2.02
CA ALA A 259 16.54 10.81 3.24
C ALA A 259 17.62 9.80 3.62
N LYS A 260 17.30 8.50 3.55
CA LYS A 260 18.16 7.38 3.98
C LYS A 260 19.17 6.93 2.94
N ASN A 261 18.85 7.03 1.66
CA ASN A 261 19.70 6.54 0.59
C ASN A 261 20.95 7.40 0.47
N VAL A 262 22.09 6.78 0.70
CA VAL A 262 23.41 7.39 0.54
C VAL A 262 24.13 6.64 -0.59
N MET A 263 24.59 7.38 -1.59
CA MET A 263 25.38 6.82 -2.67
C MET A 263 26.74 6.34 -2.13
N PRO A 264 27.19 5.13 -2.51
CA PRO A 264 28.51 4.63 -2.15
C PRO A 264 29.63 5.62 -2.49
N ASN A 265 30.76 5.53 -1.80
CA ASN A 265 31.90 6.39 -2.10
C ASN A 265 32.60 5.92 -3.37
N LYS A 266 33.05 6.89 -4.17
CA LYS A 266 33.94 6.63 -5.30
C LYS A 266 35.28 6.13 -4.78
N VAL A 267 35.79 5.08 -5.39
CA VAL A 267 37.16 4.62 -5.17
C VAL A 267 38.04 5.23 -6.27
N THR A 268 39.21 5.73 -5.89
CA THR A 268 40.18 6.27 -6.83
C THR A 268 40.78 5.17 -7.68
N GLY A 269 40.98 5.49 -8.96
CA GLY A 269 41.18 4.48 -9.98
C GLY A 269 42.40 3.59 -9.78
N SER A 270 42.22 2.27 -9.90
CA SER A 270 43.36 1.36 -10.07
C SER A 270 43.95 1.53 -11.48
N LYS A 271 45.25 1.31 -11.67
CA LYS A 271 45.94 1.45 -12.98
C LYS A 271 45.33 0.61 -14.11
N GLU A 272 44.53 -0.40 -13.77
CA GLU A 272 43.90 -1.35 -14.70
C GLU A 272 42.37 -1.22 -14.77
N GLU A 273 41.84 -0.04 -14.42
CA GLU A 273 40.41 0.20 -14.57
C GLU A 273 39.97 0.18 -16.03
N PRO A 274 38.82 -0.45 -16.33
CA PRO A 274 38.20 -0.32 -17.64
C PRO A 274 37.85 1.16 -17.84
N SER A 275 37.96 1.64 -19.08
CA SER A 275 37.62 3.03 -19.37
C SER A 275 36.18 3.32 -18.95
N ASN A 276 35.89 4.55 -18.50
CA ASN A 276 34.53 4.96 -18.19
C ASN A 276 33.55 4.69 -19.35
N ALA A 277 34.04 4.73 -20.60
CA ALA A 277 33.25 4.38 -21.78
C ALA A 277 32.85 2.90 -21.81
N ALA A 278 33.75 1.98 -21.42
CA ALA A 278 33.45 0.55 -21.34
C ALA A 278 32.44 0.25 -20.23
N ILE A 279 32.59 0.87 -19.06
CA ILE A 279 31.62 0.75 -17.94
C ILE A 279 30.25 1.29 -18.36
N LEU A 280 30.22 2.47 -18.98
CA LEU A 280 28.99 3.10 -19.46
C LEU A 280 28.28 2.22 -20.50
N LYS A 281 29.02 1.66 -21.45
CA LYS A 281 28.46 0.75 -22.47
C LYS A 281 27.84 -0.50 -21.82
N ALA A 282 28.55 -1.15 -20.89
CA ALA A 282 28.03 -2.32 -20.19
C ALA A 282 26.76 -1.99 -19.36
N ALA A 283 26.73 -0.81 -18.72
CA ALA A 283 25.56 -0.33 -18.00
C ALA A 283 24.37 -0.04 -18.94
N GLN A 284 24.62 0.53 -20.11
CA GLN A 284 23.60 0.77 -21.14
C GLN A 284 23.00 -0.54 -21.66
N GLU A 285 23.84 -1.53 -21.99
CA GLU A 285 23.38 -2.86 -22.41
C GLU A 285 22.50 -3.52 -21.34
N ARG A 286 22.87 -3.40 -20.06
CA ARG A 286 22.08 -3.89 -18.92
C ARG A 286 20.74 -3.15 -18.79
N ALA A 287 20.75 -1.81 -18.90
CA ALA A 287 19.55 -0.99 -18.82
C ALA A 287 18.56 -1.31 -19.98
N THR A 288 19.08 -1.55 -21.18
CA THR A 288 18.28 -1.99 -22.34
C THR A 288 17.67 -3.37 -22.10
N HIS A 289 18.43 -4.32 -21.55
CA HIS A 289 17.93 -5.66 -21.23
C HIS A 289 16.70 -5.62 -20.30
N TYR A 290 16.72 -4.76 -19.27
CA TYR A 290 15.59 -4.58 -18.36
C TYR A 290 14.56 -3.52 -18.79
N LYS A 291 14.72 -2.93 -19.98
CA LYS A 291 13.82 -1.89 -20.52
C LYS A 291 13.62 -0.72 -19.55
N TYR A 292 14.70 -0.25 -18.94
CA TYR A 292 14.65 0.93 -18.08
C TYR A 292 14.27 2.17 -18.91
N ALA A 293 13.38 2.99 -18.36
CA ALA A 293 12.92 4.21 -19.02
C ALA A 293 13.83 5.41 -18.70
N GLU A 294 14.70 5.25 -17.70
CA GLU A 294 15.66 6.22 -17.23
C GLU A 294 16.89 6.32 -18.16
N THR A 295 17.46 7.53 -18.30
CA THR A 295 18.73 7.71 -18.99
C THR A 295 19.89 7.67 -17.99
N ILE A 296 21.00 7.06 -18.40
CA ILE A 296 22.23 7.03 -17.60
C ILE A 296 22.92 8.40 -17.73
N ASP A 297 23.18 9.06 -16.60
CA ASP A 297 23.87 10.35 -16.52
C ASP A 297 25.38 10.14 -16.33
N TYR A 298 25.77 9.29 -15.37
CA TYR A 298 27.17 9.05 -15.03
C TYR A 298 27.39 7.68 -14.36
N VAL A 299 28.61 7.16 -14.43
CA VAL A 299 29.03 5.90 -13.77
C VAL A 299 30.36 6.10 -13.04
N TYR A 300 30.53 5.45 -11.89
CA TYR A 300 31.82 5.45 -11.19
C TYR A 300 32.06 4.18 -10.36
N PRO A 301 33.32 3.77 -10.20
CA PRO A 301 33.68 2.59 -9.43
C PRO A 301 33.56 2.81 -7.92
N THR A 302 33.14 1.78 -7.20
CA THR A 302 32.96 1.79 -5.74
C THR A 302 33.78 0.71 -5.04
N SER A 303 34.43 -0.16 -5.80
CA SER A 303 35.42 -1.11 -5.30
C SER A 303 36.56 -1.28 -6.28
N ALA A 304 37.70 -1.75 -5.78
CA ALA A 304 38.75 -2.31 -6.62
C ALA A 304 38.29 -3.62 -7.30
N TRP A 305 39.05 -4.06 -8.30
CA TRP A 305 38.91 -5.38 -8.89
C TRP A 305 39.22 -6.47 -7.86
N VAL A 306 38.40 -7.52 -7.87
CA VAL A 306 38.60 -8.73 -7.05
C VAL A 306 38.61 -9.94 -7.96
N ASN A 307 39.76 -10.62 -8.00
CA ASN A 307 39.94 -11.87 -8.72
C ASN A 307 39.03 -12.98 -8.17
N ARG A 308 38.45 -13.76 -9.07
CA ARG A 308 37.58 -14.90 -8.76
C ARG A 308 38.21 -16.17 -9.31
N TYR A 309 38.26 -17.16 -8.45
CA TYR A 309 38.81 -18.46 -8.76
C TYR A 309 37.70 -19.50 -8.75
N GLU A 310 37.74 -20.40 -9.71
CA GLU A 310 36.85 -21.55 -9.81
C GLU A 310 37.67 -22.82 -9.93
N ASN A 311 37.07 -23.93 -9.51
CA ASN A 311 37.68 -25.25 -9.59
C ASN A 311 37.28 -25.89 -10.92
N ILE A 312 38.24 -26.00 -11.85
CA ILE A 312 38.00 -26.48 -13.21
C ILE A 312 38.68 -27.83 -13.41
N TRP A 313 37.93 -28.80 -13.92
CA TRP A 313 38.44 -30.11 -14.32
C TRP A 313 39.22 -30.01 -15.62
N ASN A 314 40.48 -30.48 -15.63
CA ASN A 314 41.33 -30.48 -16.83
C ASN A 314 41.31 -31.80 -17.61
N GLY A 315 40.49 -32.77 -17.21
CA GLY A 315 40.53 -34.14 -17.74
C GLY A 315 41.09 -35.18 -16.76
N ASN A 316 41.89 -34.76 -15.76
CA ASN A 316 42.56 -35.65 -14.79
C ASN A 316 42.44 -35.20 -13.32
N VAL A 317 42.45 -33.88 -13.06
CA VAL A 317 42.35 -33.33 -11.71
C VAL A 317 41.57 -32.01 -11.73
N VAL A 318 40.92 -31.68 -10.61
CA VAL A 318 40.25 -30.40 -10.40
C VAL A 318 41.28 -29.37 -9.94
N LEU A 319 41.45 -28.30 -10.71
CA LEU A 319 42.45 -27.26 -10.46
C LEU A 319 41.78 -25.91 -10.20
N ARG A 320 42.24 -25.22 -9.16
CA ARG A 320 41.85 -23.84 -8.88
C ARG A 320 42.39 -22.93 -9.98
N THR A 321 41.51 -22.22 -10.66
CA THR A 321 41.79 -21.45 -11.88
C THR A 321 41.24 -20.04 -11.73
N LEU A 322 42.00 -19.01 -12.09
CA LEU A 322 41.54 -17.62 -12.16
C LEU A 322 40.64 -17.46 -13.40
N THR A 323 39.33 -17.30 -13.19
CA THR A 323 38.35 -17.31 -14.29
C THR A 323 37.86 -15.91 -14.68
N ASN A 324 37.73 -15.01 -13.72
CA ASN A 324 37.31 -13.64 -13.95
C ASN A 324 37.77 -12.73 -12.80
N ARG A 325 37.55 -11.43 -12.97
CA ARG A 325 37.58 -10.45 -11.90
C ARG A 325 36.28 -9.65 -11.89
N ARG A 326 35.88 -9.18 -10.71
CA ARG A 326 34.68 -8.37 -10.52
C ARG A 326 34.96 -7.08 -9.78
N MET A 327 34.21 -6.05 -10.08
CA MET A 327 34.20 -4.80 -9.33
C MET A 327 32.77 -4.28 -9.18
N ASN A 328 32.51 -3.56 -8.10
CA ASN A 328 31.26 -2.85 -7.94
C ASN A 328 31.40 -1.42 -8.48
N PHE A 329 30.33 -0.94 -9.07
CA PHE A 329 30.23 0.42 -9.55
C PHE A 329 28.81 0.92 -9.37
N VAL A 330 28.65 2.24 -9.39
CA VAL A 330 27.37 2.91 -9.32
C VAL A 330 27.03 3.46 -10.68
N VAL A 331 25.77 3.25 -11.09
CA VAL A 331 25.14 3.94 -12.21
C VAL A 331 24.22 5.00 -11.64
N VAL A 332 24.37 6.24 -12.11
CA VAL A 332 23.45 7.33 -11.81
C VAL A 332 22.53 7.53 -12.99
N TYR A 333 21.24 7.57 -12.71
CA TYR A 333 20.17 7.78 -13.67
C TYR A 333 19.51 9.14 -13.46
N LYS A 334 19.05 9.74 -14.56
CA LYS A 334 18.25 10.96 -14.56
C LYS A 334 16.97 10.74 -15.36
N LYS A 335 15.83 11.19 -14.82
CA LYS A 335 14.58 11.29 -15.59
C LYS A 335 14.38 12.70 -16.14
N VAL A 336 13.58 12.81 -17.20
CA VAL A 336 13.19 14.08 -17.83
C VAL A 336 12.49 15.03 -16.85
N ASN A 337 11.80 14.50 -15.84
CA ASN A 337 11.15 15.27 -14.78
C ASN A 337 12.11 15.76 -13.68
N GLY A 338 13.43 15.66 -13.87
CA GLY A 338 14.44 16.15 -12.93
C GLY A 338 14.68 15.26 -11.71
N LYS A 339 14.09 14.07 -11.61
CA LYS A 339 14.35 13.11 -10.53
C LYS A 339 15.64 12.32 -10.78
N CYS A 340 16.41 12.05 -9.72
CA CYS A 340 17.65 11.30 -9.77
C CYS A 340 17.53 9.94 -9.07
N TYR A 341 18.21 8.96 -9.64
CA TYR A 341 18.29 7.60 -9.09
C TYR A 341 19.71 7.09 -9.20
N TYR A 342 20.03 6.07 -8.42
CA TYR A 342 21.25 5.31 -8.60
C TYR A 342 20.99 3.82 -8.42
N GLU A 343 21.87 3.02 -8.99
CA GLU A 343 21.89 1.57 -8.80
C GLU A 343 23.33 1.12 -8.60
N GLU A 344 23.52 0.21 -7.65
CA GLU A 344 24.78 -0.52 -7.48
C GLU A 344 24.76 -1.73 -8.40
N MET A 345 25.82 -1.86 -9.20
CA MET A 345 25.99 -2.93 -10.18
C MET A 345 27.35 -3.61 -9.99
N THR A 346 27.41 -4.87 -10.40
CA THR A 346 28.67 -5.63 -10.46
C THR A 346 29.10 -5.76 -11.90
N LEU A 347 30.27 -5.21 -12.20
CA LEU A 347 30.97 -5.37 -13.47
C LEU A 347 31.89 -6.58 -13.38
N GLU A 348 31.93 -7.37 -14.44
CA GLU A 348 32.77 -8.56 -14.56
C GLU A 348 33.62 -8.49 -15.81
N GLN A 349 34.87 -8.95 -15.68
CA GLN A 349 35.81 -9.10 -16.77
C GLN A 349 36.35 -10.54 -16.80
N PRO A 350 36.08 -11.31 -17.86
CA PRO A 350 36.63 -12.65 -18.02
C PRO A 350 38.16 -12.64 -18.11
N ASN A 351 38.77 -13.68 -17.54
CA ASN A 351 40.16 -14.01 -17.76
C ASN A 351 40.28 -14.97 -18.96
N THR A 352 41.36 -14.88 -19.72
CA THR A 352 41.72 -15.95 -20.67
C THR A 352 42.55 -17.00 -19.94
N TYR A 353 42.02 -18.21 -19.78
CA TYR A 353 42.64 -19.24 -18.96
C TYR A 353 42.61 -20.64 -19.60
N THR A 354 43.50 -21.50 -19.11
CA THR A 354 43.34 -22.96 -19.11
C THR A 354 43.26 -23.44 -17.67
N ALA A 355 42.69 -24.62 -17.43
CA ALA A 355 42.53 -25.16 -16.07
C ALA A 355 43.87 -25.18 -15.31
N GLY A 356 43.88 -24.59 -14.11
CA GLY A 356 45.06 -24.41 -13.26
C GLY A 356 45.82 -23.09 -13.46
N THR A 357 45.44 -22.26 -14.43
CA THR A 357 46.07 -20.95 -14.64
C THR A 357 45.63 -19.97 -13.55
N ILE A 358 46.59 -19.28 -12.91
CA ILE A 358 46.34 -18.20 -11.95
C ILE A 358 46.79 -16.82 -12.45
N ASP A 359 47.39 -16.77 -13.65
CA ASP A 359 47.88 -15.54 -14.27
C ASP A 359 46.74 -14.61 -14.68
N GLU A 360 46.99 -13.31 -14.57
CA GLU A 360 46.09 -12.25 -14.98
C GLU A 360 46.23 -11.98 -16.49
N LYS A 361 45.28 -12.49 -17.27
CA LYS A 361 45.16 -12.34 -18.73
C LYS A 361 43.81 -11.71 -19.07
N PHE A 362 43.60 -10.50 -18.56
CA PHE A 362 42.37 -9.72 -18.76
C PHE A 362 42.45 -8.78 -19.98
N THR A 363 43.66 -8.45 -20.44
CA THR A 363 43.87 -7.52 -21.56
C THR A 363 43.16 -8.00 -22.82
N GLY A 364 42.36 -7.12 -23.45
CA GLY A 364 41.59 -7.42 -24.65
C GLY A 364 40.23 -8.07 -24.38
N ASN A 365 39.97 -8.58 -23.17
CA ASN A 365 38.66 -9.09 -22.80
C ASN A 365 37.73 -7.94 -22.42
N GLY A 366 36.53 -7.90 -23.01
CA GLY A 366 35.50 -6.90 -22.68
C GLY A 366 34.96 -7.06 -21.26
N VAL A 367 34.17 -6.07 -20.83
CA VAL A 367 33.48 -6.08 -19.54
C VAL A 367 31.96 -6.16 -19.75
N PHE A 368 31.24 -6.75 -18.80
CA PHE A 368 29.78 -6.81 -18.79
C PHE A 368 29.23 -6.70 -17.37
N VAL A 369 27.94 -6.39 -17.23
CA VAL A 369 27.28 -6.32 -15.92
C VAL A 369 26.71 -7.69 -15.55
N SER A 370 27.25 -8.32 -14.52
CA SER A 370 26.81 -9.65 -14.03
C SER A 370 25.75 -9.59 -12.93
N GLY A 371 25.56 -8.43 -12.29
CA GLY A 371 24.56 -8.24 -11.24
C GLY A 371 24.14 -6.79 -11.01
N ASN A 372 22.95 -6.59 -10.45
CA ASN A 372 22.41 -5.28 -10.12
C ASN A 372 21.49 -5.36 -8.87
N MET A 373 21.53 -4.35 -8.02
CA MET A 373 20.87 -4.35 -6.70
C MET A 373 19.52 -3.62 -6.66
N GLY A 374 19.02 -3.17 -7.81
CA GLY A 374 17.78 -2.42 -7.95
C GLY A 374 17.99 -0.91 -7.87
N ILE A 375 17.27 -0.18 -8.73
CA ILE A 375 17.25 1.29 -8.76
C ILE A 375 16.70 1.85 -7.45
N ARG A 376 17.42 2.82 -6.88
CA ARG A 376 17.06 3.57 -5.68
C ARG A 376 16.98 5.06 -5.97
N ALA A 377 15.93 5.72 -5.47
CA ALA A 377 15.83 7.17 -5.55
C ALA A 377 16.89 7.86 -4.68
N VAL A 378 17.44 8.96 -5.17
CA VAL A 378 18.38 9.80 -4.43
C VAL A 378 18.09 11.28 -4.68
N ASP A 379 18.33 12.11 -3.68
CA ASP A 379 18.29 13.55 -3.85
C ASP A 379 19.34 13.95 -4.88
N CYS A 380 18.93 14.68 -5.92
CA CYS A 380 19.83 15.15 -6.97
C CYS A 380 21.00 15.99 -6.44
N SER A 381 20.83 16.69 -5.31
CA SER A 381 21.91 17.43 -4.65
C SER A 381 22.98 16.53 -4.02
N LYS A 382 22.66 15.26 -3.74
CA LYS A 382 23.56 14.25 -3.18
C LYS A 382 24.25 13.41 -4.25
N VAL A 383 23.97 13.66 -5.54
CA VAL A 383 24.62 12.95 -6.65
C VAL A 383 26.09 13.34 -6.69
N LYS A 384 26.95 12.37 -6.40
CA LYS A 384 28.41 12.49 -6.51
C LYS A 384 28.80 12.36 -7.99
N LYS A 385 29.36 13.42 -8.57
CA LYS A 385 29.94 13.42 -9.92
C LYS A 385 31.44 13.13 -9.86
#